data_AF-A0A977Q1V7-F1
#
_entry.id   AF-A0A977Q1V7-F1
#
_cell.length_a   1.000
_cell.length_b   1.000
_cell.length_c   1.000
_cell.angle_alpha   90.00
_cell.angle_beta   90.00
_cell.angle_gamma   90.00
#
_symmetry.space_group_name_H-M   'P 1'
#
loop_
_entity.id
_entity.type
_entity.pdbx_description
1 polymer ?
#
loop_
_entity_poly.entity_id
_entity_poly.type
_entity_poly.pdbx_seq_one_letter_code
_entity_poly.pdbx_strand_id
1 'polypeptide(L)'
;MIIERTKEENLDKNISFYTKIQSELKAGKWVLIHNQTLVSVHDSFESAAQEAVRLFYEGPYLIRQVGAPNLTLPASVVYNLL
;
A
#
# COMPACT_ATOMS: atom_id res chain seq x y z
N MET A 1 -15.29 6.66 -17.76
CA MET A 1 -15.41 6.57 -16.29
C MET A 1 -15.41 5.09 -15.82
N ILE A 2 -14.41 4.30 -16.23
CA ILE A 2 -14.27 2.88 -15.81
C ILE A 2 -12.88 2.64 -15.18
N ILE A 3 -11.86 3.36 -15.62
CA ILE A 3 -10.46 3.16 -15.21
C ILE A 3 -10.20 3.46 -13.72
N GLU A 4 -10.82 4.49 -13.15
CA GLU A 4 -10.59 4.90 -11.75
C GLU A 4 -11.19 3.91 -10.74
N ARG A 5 -12.41 3.43 -10.99
CA ARG A 5 -13.04 2.40 -10.14
C ARG A 5 -12.23 1.12 -10.05
N THR A 6 -11.56 0.73 -11.14
CA THR A 6 -10.69 -0.46 -11.13
C THR A 6 -9.43 -0.25 -10.30
N LYS A 7 -8.91 0.98 -10.19
CA LYS A 7 -7.72 1.27 -9.37
C LYS A 7 -8.04 1.24 -7.87
N GLU A 8 -9.15 1.87 -7.45
CA GLU A 8 -9.61 1.84 -6.06
C GLU A 8 -9.93 0.42 -5.58
N GLU A 9 -10.66 -0.37 -6.38
CA GLU A 9 -10.99 -1.76 -6.02
C GLU A 9 -9.73 -2.62 -5.82
N ASN A 10 -8.67 -2.38 -6.60
CA ASN A 10 -7.40 -3.09 -6.44
C ASN A 10 -6.63 -2.66 -5.18
N LEU A 11 -6.72 -1.37 -4.82
CA LEU A 11 -6.10 -0.88 -3.58
C LEU A 11 -6.80 -1.46 -2.34
N ASP A 12 -8.13 -1.47 -2.30
CA ASP A 12 -8.91 -2.03 -1.19
C ASP A 12 -8.62 -3.53 -0.99
N LYS A 13 -8.50 -4.28 -2.09
CA LYS A 13 -8.09 -5.69 -2.06
C LYS A 13 -6.69 -5.85 -1.48
N ASN A 14 -5.74 -4.99 -1.85
CA ASN A 14 -4.39 -5.02 -1.29
C ASN A 14 -4.37 -4.66 0.21
N ILE A 15 -5.19 -3.71 0.65
CA ILE A 15 -5.35 -3.36 2.08
C ILE A 15 -5.94 -4.55 2.87
N SER A 16 -6.97 -5.21 2.32
CA SER A 16 -7.58 -6.40 2.92
C SER A 16 -6.57 -7.54 3.03
N PHE A 17 -5.77 -7.76 1.98
CA PHE A 17 -4.68 -8.75 2.01
C PHE A 17 -3.64 -8.42 3.08
N TYR A 18 -3.13 -7.19 3.12
CA TYR A 18 -2.19 -6.73 4.14
C TYR A 18 -2.74 -7.00 5.56
N THR A 19 -4.00 -6.68 5.79
CA THR A 19 -4.65 -6.83 7.10
C THR A 19 -4.62 -8.29 7.60
N LYS A 20 -4.70 -9.27 6.69
CA LYS A 20 -4.63 -10.70 7.00
C LYS A 20 -3.22 -11.18 7.35
N ILE A 21 -2.19 -10.63 6.70
CA ILE A 21 -0.81 -11.12 6.84
C ILE A 21 0.06 -10.29 7.79
N GLN A 22 -0.39 -9.10 8.20
CA GLN A 22 0.43 -8.16 9.00
C GLN A 22 0.94 -8.75 10.32
N SER A 23 0.23 -9.70 10.92
CA SER A 23 0.64 -10.37 12.16
C SER A 23 1.85 -11.30 11.97
N GLU A 24 2.10 -11.75 10.75
CA GLU A 24 3.21 -12.63 10.40
C GLU A 24 4.46 -11.83 9.96
N LEU A 25 4.32 -10.52 9.81
CA LEU A 25 5.37 -9.64 9.32
C LEU A 25 6.16 -8.99 10.47
N LYS A 26 7.45 -8.76 10.24
CA LYS A 26 8.32 -8.10 11.21
C LYS A 26 7.99 -6.60 11.30
N ALA A 27 7.68 -6.13 12.52
CA ALA A 27 7.42 -4.73 12.80
C ALA A 27 8.57 -3.80 12.36
N GLY A 28 8.22 -2.58 11.95
CA GLY A 28 9.14 -1.54 11.51
C GLY A 28 9.59 -1.65 10.05
N LYS A 29 9.40 -2.81 9.41
CA LYS A 29 9.70 -3.01 7.99
C LYS A 29 8.64 -2.38 7.09
N TRP A 30 9.02 -2.13 5.84
CA TRP A 30 8.14 -1.64 4.79
C TRP A 30 7.80 -2.77 3.83
N VAL A 31 6.52 -3.00 3.56
CA VAL A 31 6.09 -4.02 2.61
C VAL A 31 5.55 -3.41 1.34
N LEU A 32 5.84 -4.07 0.22
CA LEU A 32 5.24 -3.79 -1.08
C LEU A 32 4.26 -4.90 -1.42
N ILE A 33 3.00 -4.53 -1.62
CA ILE A 33 1.92 -5.43 -1.99
C ILE A 33 1.33 -4.99 -3.32
N HIS A 34 1.14 -5.96 -4.21
CA HIS A 34 0.51 -5.74 -5.50
C HIS A 34 -0.33 -6.96 -5.85
N ASN A 35 -1.53 -6.75 -6.38
CA ASN A 35 -2.48 -7.81 -6.72
C ASN A 35 -2.62 -8.89 -5.62
N GLN A 36 -2.82 -8.45 -4.38
CA GLN A 36 -3.01 -9.31 -3.20
C GLN A 36 -1.84 -10.28 -2.95
N THR A 37 -0.63 -9.87 -3.33
CA THR A 37 0.59 -10.65 -3.11
C THR A 37 1.62 -9.78 -2.40
N LEU A 38 2.31 -10.35 -1.41
CA LEU A 38 3.49 -9.73 -0.81
C LEU A 38 4.64 -9.83 -1.80
N VAL A 39 5.00 -8.71 -2.43
CA VAL A 39 6.06 -8.65 -3.45
C VAL A 39 7.43 -8.61 -2.79
N SER A 40 7.59 -7.76 -1.77
CA SER A 40 8.89 -7.58 -1.10
C SER A 40 8.75 -6.90 0.26
N VAL A 41 9.81 -7.01 1.07
CA VAL A 41 9.95 -6.41 2.40
C VAL A 41 11.27 -5.63 2.45
N HIS A 42 11.23 -4.42 2.98
CA HIS A 42 12.31 -3.43 2.92
C HIS A 42 12.56 -2.80 4.30
N ASP A 43 13.76 -2.26 4.47
CA ASP A 43 14.16 -1.49 5.66
C ASP A 43 13.66 -0.04 5.65
N SER A 44 13.38 0.52 4.46
CA SER A 44 12.92 1.91 4.30
C SER A 44 11.80 2.03 3.28
N PHE A 45 11.05 3.14 3.36
CA PHE A 45 10.02 3.48 2.39
C PHE A 45 10.61 3.69 0.99
N GLU A 46 11.75 4.39 0.92
CA GLU A 46 12.41 4.73 -0.34
C GLU A 46 12.81 3.48 -1.13
N SER A 47 13.32 2.45 -0.45
CA SER A 47 13.67 1.17 -1.10
C SER A 47 12.44 0.46 -1.66
N ALA A 48 11.33 0.45 -0.90
CA ALA A 48 10.07 -0.13 -1.36
C ALA A 48 9.48 0.66 -2.55
N ALA A 49 9.57 1.99 -2.52
CA ALA A 49 9.09 2.87 -3.58
C ALA A 49 9.90 2.74 -4.87
N GLN A 50 11.24 2.69 -4.77
CA GLN A 50 12.11 2.46 -5.92
C GLN A 50 11.80 1.11 -6.58
N GLU A 51 11.60 0.05 -5.80
CA GLU A 51 11.25 -1.27 -6.34
C GLU A 51 9.85 -1.28 -6.97
N ALA A 52 8.87 -0.59 -6.37
CA ALA A 52 7.53 -0.47 -6.92
C ALA A 52 7.53 0.24 -8.29
N VAL A 53 8.27 1.34 -8.41
CA VAL A 53 8.43 2.07 -9.67
C VAL A 53 9.16 1.20 -10.71
N ARG A 54 10.22 0.49 -10.29
CA ARG A 54 10.98 -0.40 -11.17
C ARG A 54 10.13 -1.53 -11.75
N LEU A 55 9.28 -2.15 -10.92
CA LEU A 55 8.51 -3.33 -11.30
C LEU A 55 7.20 -3.01 -12.01
N PHE A 56 6.49 -1.99 -11.54
CA PHE A 56 5.12 -1.74 -11.97
C PHE A 56 4.97 -0.50 -12.83
N TYR A 57 5.95 0.42 -12.79
CA TYR A 57 5.96 1.70 -13.49
C TYR A 57 4.82 2.63 -13.04
N GLU A 58 3.58 2.19 -13.23
CA GLU A 58 2.34 2.87 -12.91
C GLU A 58 1.27 1.82 -12.54
N GLY A 59 0.55 2.03 -11.42
CA GLY A 59 -0.50 1.11 -11.00
C GLY A 59 -0.80 1.18 -9.50
N PRO A 60 -1.95 0.66 -9.05
CA PRO A 60 -2.28 0.65 -7.64
C PRO A 60 -1.48 -0.45 -6.92
N TYR A 61 -0.33 -0.06 -6.35
CA TYR A 61 0.40 -0.85 -5.38
C TYR A 61 0.26 -0.25 -3.98
N LEU A 62 0.39 -1.09 -2.96
CA LEU A 62 0.36 -0.67 -1.56
C LEU A 62 1.78 -0.75 -0.99
N ILE A 63 2.29 0.38 -0.49
CA ILE A 63 3.47 0.43 0.36
C ILE A 63 3.02 0.76 1.78
N ARG A 64 3.42 -0.05 2.77
CA ARG A 64 2.99 0.15 4.16
C ARG A 64 4.06 -0.28 5.16
N GLN A 65 4.21 0.49 6.24
CA GLN A 65 5.04 0.09 7.36
C GLN A 65 4.29 -0.88 8.29
N VAL A 66 4.94 -1.99 8.63
CA VAL A 66 4.40 -3.02 9.52
C VAL A 66 4.38 -2.51 10.96
N GLY A 67 3.20 -2.56 11.58
CA GLY A 67 3.00 -2.10 12.97
C GLY A 67 2.86 -0.59 13.12
N ALA A 68 2.86 0.19 12.03
CA ALA A 68 2.55 1.62 12.12
C ALA A 68 1.07 1.84 12.47
N PRO A 69 0.75 2.81 13.33
CA PRO A 69 -0.62 3.13 13.68
C PRO A 69 -1.40 3.55 12.43
N ASN A 70 -2.69 3.20 12.36
CA ASN A 70 -3.58 3.75 11.34
C ASN A 70 -3.59 5.27 11.49
N LEU A 71 -3.10 5.97 10.46
CA LEU A 71 -3.18 7.42 10.43
C LEU A 71 -4.64 7.80 10.16
N THR A 72 -5.37 8.26 11.18
CA THR A 72 -6.67 8.89 10.97
C THR A 72 -6.42 10.27 10.38
N LEU A 73 -6.58 10.41 9.06
CA LEU A 73 -6.47 11.72 8.42
C LEU A 73 -7.61 12.62 8.93
N PRO A 74 -7.33 13.86 9.34
CA PRO A 74 -8.38 14.84 9.62
C PRO A 74 -9.26 15.04 8.38
N ALA A 75 -10.56 15.25 8.59
CA ALA A 75 -11.53 15.40 7.50
C ALA A 75 -11.15 16.52 6.50
N SER A 76 -10.40 17.54 6.95
CA SER A 76 -9.89 18.62 6.10
C SER A 76 -8.88 18.18 5.04
N VAL A 77 -8.14 17.08 5.27
CA VAL A 77 -7.16 16.53 4.32
C VAL A 77 -7.85 15.70 3.24
N VAL A 78 -8.99 15.08 3.57
CA VAL A 78 -9.78 14.27 2.62
C VAL A 78 -10.44 15.15 1.54
N TYR A 79 -10.77 16.40 1.85
CA TYR A 79 -11.52 17.27 0.94
C TYR A 79 -10.70 17.83 -0.24
N ASN A 80 -9.36 17.76 -0.22
CA ASN A 80 -8.52 18.28 -1.31
C ASN A 80 -8.17 17.22 -2.38
N LEU A 81 -8.81 16.06 -2.34
CA LEU A 81 -8.68 14.96 -3.31
C LEU A 81 -10.01 14.60 -3.99
N LEU A 82 -11.07 15.39 -3.76
CA LEU A 82 -12.39 15.27 -4.42
C LEU A 82 -12.53 16.31 -5.55
#